data_AF-A0A371IPC2-F1
#
_entry.id   AF-A0A371IPC2-F1
#
_cell.length_a   1.000
_cell.length_b   1.000
_cell.length_c   1.000
_cell.angle_alpha   90.00
_cell.angle_beta   90.00
_cell.angle_gamma   90.00
#
_symmetry.space_group_name_H-M   'P 1'
#
loop_
_entity.id
_entity.type
_entity.pdbx_description
1 polymer ?
#
loop_
_entity_poly.entity_id
_entity_poly.type
_entity_poly.pdbx_seq_one_letter_code
_entity_poly.pdbx_strand_id
1 'polypeptide(L)'
;MARTRGPRFKVSRSFGVNVCGHPKALKRGAKPLRKISEYGKQLREKQKLKAYYGVLEKQFARYVEKALKAKENPGEKLILRLEMRLDNIVYRLGFANSIRQARQMVNHGHFLVNGNKIDIPSYELQVGDSITLREKSRSTQLFKDNFAASNIVAPYLEKNIDGYTGKVATLPQREDIPIEITESLIVEYYSK
;
A
#
# COMPACT_ATOMS: atom_id res chain seq x y z
N MET A 1 -6.00 -0.33 17.32
CA MET A 1 -6.30 -0.87 15.97
C MET A 1 -5.54 -2.18 15.75
N ALA A 2 -6.22 -3.25 15.33
CA ALA A 2 -5.58 -4.53 15.05
C ALA A 2 -4.62 -4.42 13.84
N ARG A 3 -3.41 -4.99 13.96
CA ARG A 3 -2.41 -5.03 12.88
C ARG A 3 -1.51 -6.25 13.01
N THR A 4 -0.99 -6.75 11.89
CA THR A 4 -0.01 -7.84 11.91
C THR A 4 1.30 -7.33 12.52
N ARG A 5 1.69 -7.86 13.68
CA ARG A 5 2.97 -7.54 14.36
C ARG A 5 4.08 -8.58 14.13
N GLY A 6 3.78 -9.66 13.43
CA GLY A 6 4.74 -10.75 13.18
C GLY A 6 5.93 -10.38 12.28
N PRO A 7 6.91 -11.30 12.15
CA PRO A 7 8.16 -11.07 11.41
C PRO A 7 7.94 -10.85 9.91
N ARG A 8 8.37 -9.70 9.39
CA ARG A 8 8.14 -9.26 8.00
C ARG A 8 8.85 -10.15 6.98
N PHE A 9 10.14 -10.44 7.19
CA PHE A 9 10.92 -11.24 6.25
C PHE A 9 10.46 -12.71 6.21
N LYS A 10 9.74 -13.19 7.23
CA LYS A 10 9.13 -14.53 7.17
C LYS A 10 8.01 -14.56 6.12
N VAL A 11 7.22 -13.49 6.02
CA VAL A 11 6.13 -13.34 5.04
C VAL A 11 6.69 -13.20 3.62
N SER A 12 7.69 -12.34 3.41
CA SER A 12 8.34 -12.20 2.09
C SER A 12 8.96 -13.52 1.63
N ARG A 13 9.69 -14.22 2.50
CA ARG A 13 10.28 -15.53 2.17
C ARG A 13 9.25 -16.64 1.93
N SER A 14 8.07 -16.58 2.57
CA SER A 14 7.01 -17.56 2.30
C SER A 14 6.39 -17.36 0.93
N PHE A 15 6.30 -16.12 0.44
CA PHE A 15 5.79 -15.81 -0.90
C PHE A 15 6.87 -15.92 -1.98
N GLY A 16 8.14 -15.76 -1.62
CA GLY A 16 9.26 -15.72 -2.56
C GLY A 16 9.48 -14.32 -3.16
N VAL A 17 8.71 -13.32 -2.74
CA VAL A 17 8.73 -11.95 -3.29
C VAL A 17 8.92 -10.93 -2.17
N ASN A 18 9.54 -9.79 -2.48
CA ASN A 18 9.80 -8.71 -1.51
C ASN A 18 8.56 -7.86 -1.21
N VAL A 19 7.60 -8.47 -0.51
CA VAL A 19 6.34 -7.80 -0.15
C VAL A 19 6.54 -6.62 0.82
N CYS A 20 7.61 -6.60 1.61
CA CYS A 20 7.80 -5.58 2.63
C CYS A 20 8.59 -4.36 2.17
N GLY A 21 9.07 -4.34 0.93
CA GLY A 21 9.84 -3.25 0.34
C GLY A 21 11.24 -3.04 0.92
N HIS A 22 11.86 -4.07 1.52
CA HIS A 22 13.17 -3.92 2.17
C HIS A 22 14.25 -4.70 1.38
N PRO A 23 15.41 -4.11 1.05
CA PRO A 23 16.40 -4.74 0.17
C PRO A 23 16.95 -6.07 0.72
N LYS A 24 17.00 -6.21 2.04
CA LYS A 24 17.47 -7.44 2.71
C LYS A 24 16.40 -8.54 2.87
N ALA A 25 15.17 -8.34 2.41
CA ALA A 25 14.04 -9.22 2.74
C ALA A 25 14.22 -10.68 2.28
N LEU A 26 14.88 -10.89 1.14
CA LEU A 26 15.09 -12.22 0.53
C LEU A 26 16.53 -12.74 0.68
N LYS A 27 17.42 -12.05 1.40
CA LYS A 27 18.84 -12.46 1.56
C LYS A 27 19.02 -13.86 2.17
N ARG A 28 18.05 -14.34 2.96
CA ARG A 28 18.07 -15.69 3.57
C ARG A 28 17.42 -16.76 2.68
N GLY A 29 17.21 -16.48 1.40
CA GLY A 29 16.54 -17.35 0.43
C GLY A 29 15.02 -17.41 0.57
N ALA A 30 14.34 -17.73 -0.53
CA ALA A 30 12.92 -18.06 -0.54
C ALA A 30 12.69 -19.48 -0.01
N LYS A 31 11.53 -19.73 0.60
CA LYS A 31 11.16 -21.11 0.96
C LYS A 31 10.79 -21.89 -0.31
N PRO A 32 11.20 -23.17 -0.43
CA PRO A 32 10.82 -24.00 -1.58
C PRO A 32 9.30 -24.10 -1.66
N LEU A 33 8.75 -23.88 -2.86
CA LEU A 33 7.34 -24.12 -3.11
C LEU A 33 7.07 -25.62 -3.15
N ARG A 34 6.13 -26.07 -2.33
CA ARG A 34 5.53 -27.41 -2.49
C ARG A 34 4.57 -27.38 -3.68
N LYS A 35 4.15 -28.55 -4.17
CA LYS A 35 3.04 -28.62 -5.14
C LYS A 35 1.78 -28.08 -4.47
N ILE A 36 1.15 -27.08 -5.08
CA ILE A 36 -0.03 -26.39 -4.53
C ILE A 36 -1.23 -26.67 -5.45
N SER A 37 -2.40 -26.90 -4.87
CA SER A 37 -3.67 -27.04 -5.61
C SER A 37 -4.14 -25.70 -6.20
N GLU A 38 -5.12 -25.71 -7.10
CA GLU A 38 -5.69 -24.47 -7.65
C GLU A 38 -6.22 -23.53 -6.55
N TYR A 39 -6.95 -24.06 -5.57
CA TYR A 39 -7.38 -23.29 -4.40
C TYR A 39 -6.20 -22.65 -3.66
N GLY A 40 -5.10 -23.39 -3.50
CA GLY A 40 -3.92 -22.87 -2.81
C GLY A 40 -3.19 -21.79 -3.61
N LYS A 41 -3.21 -21.83 -4.95
CA LYS A 41 -2.68 -20.76 -5.81
C LYS A 41 -3.48 -19.46 -5.61
N GLN A 42 -4.80 -19.57 -5.71
CA GLN A 42 -5.74 -18.46 -5.48
C GLN A 42 -5.58 -17.86 -4.08
N LEU A 43 -5.56 -18.71 -3.04
CA LEU A 43 -5.34 -18.29 -1.66
C LEU A 43 -4.00 -17.56 -1.51
N ARG A 44 -2.94 -18.06 -2.15
CA ARG A 44 -1.60 -17.48 -2.06
C ARG A 44 -1.54 -16.09 -2.68
N GLU A 45 -2.12 -15.87 -3.85
CA GLU A 45 -2.17 -14.52 -4.46
C GLU A 45 -2.96 -13.54 -3.62
N LYS A 46 -4.11 -13.96 -3.08
CA LYS A 46 -4.88 -13.15 -2.11
C LYS A 46 -4.02 -12.73 -0.92
N GLN A 47 -3.36 -13.70 -0.28
CA GLN A 47 -2.52 -13.44 0.89
C GLN A 47 -1.32 -12.56 0.54
N LYS A 48 -0.78 -12.67 -0.69
CA LYS A 48 0.31 -11.83 -1.20
C LYS A 48 -0.16 -10.38 -1.34
N LEU A 49 -1.28 -10.11 -2.02
CA LEU A 49 -1.87 -8.77 -2.16
C LEU A 49 -2.15 -8.12 -0.81
N LYS A 50 -2.79 -8.87 0.09
CA LYS A 50 -3.07 -8.42 1.46
C LYS A 50 -1.81 -8.02 2.21
N ALA A 51 -0.72 -8.77 2.01
CA ALA A 51 0.55 -8.52 2.67
C ALA A 51 1.28 -7.28 2.10
N TYR A 52 1.15 -6.98 0.81
CA TYR A 52 1.70 -5.75 0.22
C TYR A 52 1.10 -4.52 0.91
N TYR A 53 -0.23 -4.43 0.95
CA TYR A 53 -0.92 -3.27 1.53
C TYR A 53 -1.10 -3.33 3.06
N GLY A 54 -0.68 -4.43 3.71
CA GLY A 54 -0.78 -4.58 5.15
C GLY A 54 -2.20 -4.57 5.71
N VAL A 55 -3.18 -5.07 4.94
CA VAL A 55 -4.61 -5.06 5.29
C VAL A 55 -4.99 -6.35 6.04
N LEU A 56 -6.06 -6.32 6.84
CA LEU A 56 -6.60 -7.53 7.50
C LEU A 56 -7.68 -8.19 6.64
N GLU A 57 -7.91 -9.50 6.85
CA GLU A 57 -8.81 -10.31 6.00
C GLU A 57 -10.21 -9.72 5.87
N LYS A 58 -10.84 -9.33 6.99
CA LYS A 58 -12.19 -8.74 6.99
C LYS A 58 -12.27 -7.44 6.19
N GLN A 59 -11.23 -6.60 6.29
CA GLN A 59 -11.17 -5.34 5.55
C GLN A 59 -10.89 -5.60 4.07
N PHE A 60 -10.04 -6.56 3.76
CA PHE A 60 -9.73 -6.97 2.40
C PHE A 60 -10.96 -7.55 1.69
N ALA A 61 -11.71 -8.43 2.33
CA ALA A 61 -12.97 -8.97 1.78
C ALA A 61 -13.96 -7.85 1.41
N ARG A 62 -14.10 -6.82 2.26
CA ARG A 62 -14.93 -5.64 1.94
C ARG A 62 -14.44 -4.86 0.72
N TYR A 63 -13.13 -4.79 0.49
CA TYR A 63 -12.60 -4.16 -0.73
C TYR A 63 -12.93 -4.98 -1.96
N VAL A 64 -12.80 -6.30 -1.87
CA VAL A 64 -13.16 -7.21 -2.97
C VAL A 64 -14.64 -7.13 -3.29
N GLU A 65 -15.52 -7.22 -2.29
CA GLU A 65 -16.98 -7.09 -2.48
C GLU A 65 -17.36 -5.78 -3.17
N LYS A 66 -16.71 -4.67 -2.79
CA LYS A 66 -16.95 -3.37 -3.44
C LYS A 66 -16.40 -3.31 -4.86
N ALA A 67 -15.28 -3.97 -5.13
CA ALA A 67 -14.70 -4.05 -6.47
C ALA A 67 -15.55 -4.93 -7.40
N LEU A 68 -16.07 -6.06 -6.91
CA LEU A 68 -16.99 -6.95 -7.64
C LEU A 68 -18.31 -6.28 -8.02
N LYS A 69 -18.77 -5.30 -7.23
CA LYS A 69 -19.96 -4.50 -7.52
C LYS A 69 -19.73 -3.38 -8.53
N ALA A 70 -18.47 -3.08 -8.87
CA ALA A 70 -18.16 -2.05 -9.86
C ALA A 70 -18.44 -2.58 -11.28
N LYS A 71 -18.72 -1.66 -12.21
CA LYS A 71 -18.95 -2.00 -13.64
C LYS A 71 -17.65 -2.31 -14.40
N GLU A 72 -16.52 -1.86 -13.86
CA GLU A 72 -15.17 -2.02 -14.42
C GLU A 72 -14.58 -3.39 -14.07
N ASN A 73 -13.40 -3.71 -14.62
CA ASN A 73 -12.67 -4.92 -14.27
C ASN A 73 -12.42 -4.99 -12.74
N PRO A 74 -12.97 -6.00 -12.03
CA PRO A 74 -12.91 -6.06 -10.57
C PRO A 74 -11.48 -6.20 -10.04
N GLY A 75 -10.57 -6.83 -10.82
CA GLY A 75 -9.17 -6.98 -10.43
C GLY A 75 -8.44 -5.65 -10.37
N GLU A 76 -8.57 -4.85 -11.42
CA GLU A 76 -8.00 -3.50 -11.50
C GLU A 76 -8.61 -2.58 -10.44
N LYS A 77 -9.95 -2.63 -10.28
CA LYS A 77 -10.64 -1.78 -9.29
C LYS A 77 -10.22 -2.09 -7.86
N LEU A 78 -9.99 -3.37 -7.54
CA LEU A 78 -9.48 -3.80 -6.24
C LEU A 78 -8.11 -3.18 -5.97
N ILE A 79 -7.19 -3.29 -6.92
CA ILE A 79 -5.84 -2.73 -6.79
C ILE A 79 -5.88 -1.21 -6.67
N LEU A 80 -6.62 -0.53 -7.54
CA LEU A 80 -6.77 0.92 -7.49
C LEU A 80 -7.25 1.38 -6.11
N ARG A 81 -8.26 0.69 -5.55
CA ARG A 81 -8.79 1.02 -4.22
C ARG A 81 -7.78 0.78 -3.09
N LEU A 82 -6.93 -0.23 -3.22
CA LEU A 82 -5.85 -0.48 -2.27
C LEU A 82 -4.72 0.55 -2.41
N GLU A 83 -4.44 0.98 -3.63
CA GLU A 83 -3.39 1.95 -3.93
C GLU A 83 -3.76 3.34 -3.41
N MET A 84 -5.03 3.76 -3.56
CA MET A 84 -5.57 5.07 -3.16
C MET A 84 -5.78 5.25 -1.64
N ARG A 85 -5.32 4.30 -0.82
CA ARG A 85 -5.37 4.45 0.64
C ARG A 85 -4.35 5.48 1.11
N LEU A 86 -4.71 6.29 2.10
CA LEU A 86 -3.82 7.31 2.68
C LEU A 86 -2.49 6.75 3.17
N ASP A 87 -2.48 5.59 3.87
CA ASP A 87 -1.23 4.99 4.32
C ASP A 87 -0.31 4.55 3.17
N ASN A 88 -0.90 4.13 2.05
CA ASN A 88 -0.15 3.71 0.88
C ASN A 88 0.37 4.91 0.07
N ILE A 89 -0.46 5.94 -0.15
CA ILE A 89 -0.05 7.16 -0.86
C ILE A 89 1.06 7.89 -0.09
N VAL A 90 0.98 7.97 1.24
CA VAL A 90 2.05 8.52 2.09
C VAL A 90 3.38 7.77 1.90
N TYR A 91 3.31 6.43 1.76
CA TYR A 91 4.48 5.61 1.46
C TYR A 91 5.01 5.89 0.05
N ARG A 92 4.14 5.99 -0.97
CA ARG A 92 4.52 6.28 -2.36
C ARG A 92 5.10 7.68 -2.58
N LEU A 93 4.66 8.66 -1.80
CA LEU A 93 5.23 10.02 -1.77
C LEU A 93 6.60 10.09 -1.09
N GLY A 94 7.02 9.02 -0.42
CA GLY A 94 8.32 8.95 0.25
C GLY A 94 8.36 9.63 1.61
N PHE A 95 7.22 9.97 2.22
CA PHE A 95 7.20 10.45 3.62
C PHE A 95 7.62 9.35 4.61
N ALA A 96 7.50 8.09 4.20
CA ALA A 96 7.86 6.92 4.99
C ALA A 96 8.62 5.89 4.14
N ASN A 97 9.56 5.18 4.76
CA ASN A 97 10.35 4.13 4.12
C ASN A 97 9.63 2.78 4.07
N SER A 98 8.47 2.65 4.74
CA SER A 98 7.63 1.46 4.64
C SER A 98 6.17 1.75 4.96
N ILE A 99 5.27 0.94 4.42
CA ILE A 99 3.82 1.05 4.67
C ILE A 99 3.48 0.97 6.17
N ARG A 100 4.22 0.18 6.96
CA ARG A 100 4.03 0.13 8.42
C ARG A 100 4.38 1.45 9.10
N GLN A 101 5.43 2.11 8.64
CA GLN A 101 5.85 3.42 9.14
C GLN A 101 4.85 4.49 8.71
N ALA A 102 4.43 4.50 7.43
CA ALA A 102 3.39 5.39 6.93
C ALA A 102 2.11 5.26 7.75
N ARG A 103 1.62 4.04 7.99
CA ARG A 103 0.44 3.77 8.80
C ARG A 103 0.57 4.29 10.24
N GLN A 104 1.75 4.15 10.85
CA GLN A 104 2.01 4.69 12.18
C GLN A 104 1.94 6.22 12.17
N MET A 105 2.56 6.85 11.17
CA MET A 105 2.56 8.31 11.04
C MET A 105 1.16 8.87 10.81
N VAL A 106 0.35 8.21 9.97
CA VAL A 106 -1.04 8.56 9.75
C VAL A 106 -1.83 8.42 11.06
N ASN A 107 -1.75 7.28 11.76
CA ASN A 107 -2.45 7.10 13.04
C ASN A 107 -2.07 8.13 14.11
N HIS A 108 -0.83 8.64 14.08
CA HIS A 108 -0.38 9.69 15.00
C HIS A 108 -0.88 11.10 14.58
N GLY A 109 -1.54 11.22 13.43
CA GLY A 109 -2.14 12.47 12.95
C GLY A 109 -1.12 13.50 12.47
N HIS A 110 -0.05 13.03 11.81
CA HIS A 110 0.98 13.91 11.23
C HIS A 110 0.60 14.51 9.88
N PHE A 111 -0.44 13.99 9.23
CA PHE A 111 -0.87 14.42 7.90
C PHE A 111 -2.16 15.22 7.92
N LEU A 112 -2.24 16.16 7.00
CA LEU A 112 -3.43 16.91 6.64
C LEU A 112 -3.79 16.54 5.19
N VAL A 113 -5.07 16.29 4.93
CA VAL A 113 -5.60 16.13 3.58
C VAL A 113 -6.52 17.32 3.32
N ASN A 114 -6.22 18.11 2.30
CA ASN A 114 -6.94 19.35 1.98
C ASN A 114 -7.07 20.29 3.20
N GLY A 115 -6.02 20.37 4.01
CA GLY A 115 -5.97 21.18 5.24
C GLY A 115 -6.58 20.53 6.49
N ASN A 116 -7.35 19.45 6.35
CA ASN A 116 -8.00 18.77 7.46
C ASN A 116 -7.13 17.65 8.02
N LYS A 117 -7.07 17.52 9.35
CA LYS A 117 -6.35 16.43 10.01
C LYS A 117 -7.04 15.09 9.75
N ILE A 118 -6.33 14.16 9.12
CA ILE A 118 -6.82 12.79 8.90
C ILE A 118 -5.84 11.81 9.55
N ASP A 119 -6.35 11.02 10.50
CA ASP A 119 -5.59 9.99 11.22
C ASP A 119 -6.06 8.56 10.89
N ILE A 120 -6.80 8.40 9.79
CA ILE A 120 -7.37 7.13 9.34
C ILE A 120 -6.54 6.58 8.17
N PRO A 121 -5.75 5.49 8.36
CA PRO A 121 -4.93 4.90 7.30
C PRO A 121 -5.71 4.42 6.08
N SER A 122 -6.94 3.96 6.30
CA SER A 122 -7.83 3.44 5.27
C SER A 122 -8.66 4.51 4.58
N TYR A 123 -8.39 5.79 4.85
CA TYR A 123 -9.02 6.89 4.12
C TYR A 123 -8.70 6.74 2.63
N GLU A 124 -9.73 6.82 1.80
CA GLU A 124 -9.64 6.66 0.35
C GLU A 124 -9.51 8.06 -0.25
N LEU A 125 -8.35 8.32 -0.85
CA LEU A 125 -8.06 9.60 -1.50
C LEU A 125 -8.74 9.66 -2.86
N GLN A 126 -8.95 10.88 -3.34
CA GLN A 126 -9.46 11.18 -4.67
C GLN A 126 -8.42 11.93 -5.50
N VAL A 127 -8.62 11.96 -6.81
CA VAL A 127 -7.82 12.79 -7.69
C VAL A 127 -8.00 14.26 -7.32
N GLY A 128 -6.90 15.00 -7.26
CA GLY A 128 -6.87 16.39 -6.81
C GLY A 128 -6.62 16.56 -5.31
N ASP A 129 -6.68 15.48 -4.51
CA ASP A 129 -6.41 15.59 -3.08
C ASP A 129 -4.96 15.99 -2.81
N SER A 130 -4.80 16.96 -1.93
CA SER A 130 -3.52 17.48 -1.46
C SER A 130 -3.20 16.95 -0.07
N ILE A 131 -2.03 16.34 0.07
CA ILE A 131 -1.54 15.74 1.31
C ILE A 131 -0.35 16.57 1.78
N THR A 132 -0.43 17.08 3.01
CA THR A 132 0.63 17.92 3.58
C THR A 132 1.01 17.44 4.97
N LEU A 133 2.26 17.67 5.36
CA LEU A 133 2.68 17.45 6.74
C LEU A 133 2.21 18.61 7.62
N ARG A 134 1.66 18.26 8.79
CA ARG A 134 1.34 19.21 9.85
C ARG A 134 2.61 19.94 10.30
N GLU A 135 2.53 21.24 10.51
CA GLU A 135 3.68 22.11 10.83
C GLU A 135 4.56 21.58 11.97
N LYS A 136 3.95 21.15 13.08
CA LYS A 136 4.67 20.55 14.24
C LYS A 136 5.48 19.31 13.88
N SER A 137 5.11 18.61 12.82
CA SER A 137 5.78 17.37 12.38
C SER A 137 6.90 17.65 11.38
N ARG A 138 6.91 18.82 10.73
CA ARG A 138 7.94 19.22 9.75
C ARG A 138 9.32 19.43 10.39
N SER A 139 9.38 19.75 11.68
CA SER A 139 10.63 19.91 12.42
C SER A 139 11.32 18.58 12.72
N THR A 140 10.61 17.46 12.63
CA THR A 140 11.17 16.15 12.99
C THR A 140 12.07 15.65 11.86
N GLN A 141 13.36 15.43 12.17
CA GLN A 141 14.40 15.01 11.22
C GLN A 141 13.99 13.79 10.38
N LEU A 142 13.32 12.82 11.01
CA LEU A 142 12.86 11.60 10.36
C LEU A 142 12.02 11.85 9.09
N PHE A 143 11.17 12.89 9.06
CA PHE A 143 10.41 13.20 7.84
C PHE A 143 11.27 13.85 6.77
N LYS A 144 12.23 14.69 7.17
CA LYS A 144 13.18 15.32 6.25
C LYS A 144 14.05 14.29 5.56
N ASP A 145 14.59 13.36 6.34
CA ASP A 145 15.49 12.31 5.85
C ASP A 145 14.77 11.39 4.85
N ASN A 146 13.55 10.94 5.18
CA ASN A 146 12.78 10.09 4.27
C ASN A 146 12.40 10.84 2.99
N PHE A 147 11.93 12.08 3.12
CA PHE A 147 11.42 12.84 1.98
C PHE A 147 12.55 13.23 1.02
N ALA A 148 13.76 13.51 1.54
CA ALA A 148 14.95 13.78 0.74
C ALA A 148 15.55 12.51 0.11
N ALA A 149 15.47 11.35 0.78
CA ALA A 149 16.01 10.09 0.26
C ALA A 149 15.17 9.50 -0.90
N SER A 150 13.90 9.87 -1.01
CA SER A 150 12.97 9.32 -1.99
C SER A 150 12.86 10.23 -3.22
N ASN A 151 13.73 10.04 -4.21
CA ASN A 151 13.69 10.79 -5.48
C ASN A 151 12.72 10.20 -6.52
N ILE A 152 12.33 8.93 -6.36
CA ILE A 152 11.43 8.26 -7.31
C ILE A 152 10.02 8.26 -6.73
N VAL A 153 9.14 9.02 -7.37
CA VAL A 153 7.71 9.12 -7.04
C VAL A 153 6.92 8.42 -8.16
N ALA A 154 5.81 7.79 -7.81
CA ALA A 154 4.94 7.15 -8.79
C ALA A 154 4.34 8.20 -9.74
N PRO A 155 4.11 7.87 -11.03
CA PRO A 155 3.75 8.85 -12.06
C PRO A 155 2.40 9.54 -11.81
N TYR A 156 1.49 8.90 -11.09
CA TYR A 156 0.19 9.46 -10.72
C TYR A 156 0.24 10.41 -9.51
N LEU A 157 1.43 10.68 -8.95
CA LEU A 157 1.64 11.53 -7.79
C LEU A 157 2.59 12.68 -8.12
N GLU A 158 2.20 13.87 -7.67
CA GLU A 158 3.06 15.04 -7.65
C GLU A 158 3.66 15.22 -6.28
N LYS A 159 4.96 15.53 -6.22
CA LYS A 159 5.70 15.77 -4.98
C LYS A 159 6.37 17.13 -5.04
N ASN A 160 6.14 17.96 -4.04
CA ASN A 160 6.85 19.21 -3.85
C ASN A 160 7.74 19.09 -2.59
N ILE A 161 9.06 19.15 -2.82
CA ILE A 161 10.07 18.93 -1.79
C ILE A 161 10.06 20.07 -0.76
N ASP A 162 10.01 21.31 -1.25
CA ASP A 162 10.11 22.52 -0.41
C ASP A 162 8.88 22.70 0.48
N GLY A 163 7.70 22.41 -0.05
CA GLY A 163 6.43 22.57 0.65
C GLY A 163 6.06 21.42 1.59
N TYR A 164 6.78 20.29 1.56
CA TYR A 164 6.33 19.02 2.16
C TYR A 164 4.90 18.67 1.75
N THR A 165 4.58 18.86 0.47
CA THR A 165 3.26 18.60 -0.09
C THR A 165 3.35 17.51 -1.15
N GLY A 166 2.32 16.68 -1.21
CA GLY A 166 2.09 15.77 -2.31
C GLY A 166 0.65 15.90 -2.80
N LYS A 167 0.43 15.68 -4.09
CA LYS A 167 -0.91 15.69 -4.69
C LYS A 167 -1.14 14.43 -5.48
N VAL A 168 -2.39 13.97 -5.49
CA VAL A 168 -2.82 12.90 -6.39
C VAL A 168 -3.22 13.54 -7.72
N ALA A 169 -2.38 13.41 -8.74
CA ALA A 169 -2.59 14.08 -10.02
C ALA A 169 -3.58 13.32 -10.91
N THR A 170 -3.48 11.99 -10.94
CA THR A 170 -4.32 11.11 -11.75
C THR A 170 -4.65 9.83 -10.98
N LEU A 171 -5.58 9.04 -11.52
CA LEU A 171 -5.81 7.69 -11.00
C LEU A 171 -4.64 6.78 -11.42
N PRO A 172 -4.13 5.93 -10.52
CA PRO A 172 -3.08 4.98 -10.86
C PRO A 172 -3.59 3.96 -11.88
N GLN A 173 -2.83 3.75 -12.95
CA GLN A 173 -3.07 2.64 -13.85
C GLN A 173 -2.41 1.37 -13.33
N ARG A 174 -2.78 0.22 -13.89
CA ARG A 174 -2.23 -1.07 -13.44
C ARG A 174 -0.71 -1.16 -13.62
N GLU A 175 -0.22 -0.56 -14.71
CA GLU A 175 1.18 -0.54 -15.13
C GLU A 175 2.06 0.29 -14.18
N ASP A 176 1.50 1.34 -13.57
CA ASP A 176 2.20 2.22 -12.64
C ASP A 176 2.51 1.56 -11.29
N ILE A 177 1.88 0.41 -11.00
CA ILE A 177 1.92 -0.23 -9.69
C ILE A 177 2.94 -1.38 -9.70
N PRO A 178 4.11 -1.21 -9.05
CA PRO A 178 5.21 -2.18 -9.10
C PRO A 178 4.95 -3.35 -8.15
N ILE A 179 3.94 -4.17 -8.47
CA ILE A 179 3.51 -5.31 -7.68
C ILE A 179 3.30 -6.54 -8.57
N GLU A 180 4.00 -7.63 -8.25
CA GLU A 180 3.95 -8.93 -8.93
C GLU A 180 2.79 -9.81 -8.43
N ILE A 181 1.59 -9.59 -8.98
CA ILE A 181 0.36 -10.29 -8.61
C ILE A 181 -0.47 -10.59 -9.86
N THR A 182 -1.21 -11.70 -9.79
CA THR A 182 -2.24 -12.06 -10.76
C THR A 182 -3.63 -11.81 -10.15
N GLU A 183 -4.36 -10.81 -10.64
CA GLU A 183 -5.63 -10.36 -10.04
C GLU A 183 -6.76 -11.35 -10.27
N SER A 184 -6.80 -12.01 -11.43
CA SER A 184 -7.84 -12.97 -11.79
C SER A 184 -7.99 -14.07 -10.74
N LEU A 185 -6.86 -14.60 -10.25
CA LEU A 185 -6.84 -15.64 -9.20
C LEU A 185 -7.46 -15.15 -7.87
N ILE A 186 -7.39 -13.86 -7.58
CA ILE A 186 -8.00 -13.27 -6.38
C ILE A 186 -9.50 -13.11 -6.58
N VAL A 187 -9.93 -12.66 -7.76
CA VAL A 187 -11.35 -12.56 -8.11
C VAL A 187 -12.01 -13.94 -8.06
N GLU A 188 -11.41 -14.93 -8.72
CA GLU A 188 -11.87 -16.33 -8.70
C GLU A 188 -11.96 -16.91 -7.28
N TYR A 189 -11.07 -16.53 -6.37
CA TYR A 189 -11.11 -16.98 -4.98
C TYR A 189 -12.42 -16.54 -4.28
N TYR A 190 -12.89 -15.33 -4.56
CA TYR A 190 -14.07 -14.72 -3.94
C TYR A 190 -15.37 -14.93 -4.71
N SER A 191 -15.29 -15.39 -5.96
CA SER A 191 -16.44 -15.77 -6.78
C SER A 191 -16.86 -17.24 -6.61
N LYS A 192 -16.14 -17.99 -5.78
CA LYS A 192 -16.53 -19.34 -5.32
C LYS A 192 -17.48 -19.26 -4.14
#